data_AF-E4SED2-F1
#
_entry.id   AF-E4SED2-F1
#
_cell.length_a   1.000
_cell.length_b   1.000
_cell.length_c   1.000
_cell.angle_alpha   90.00
_cell.angle_beta   90.00
_cell.angle_gamma   90.00
#
_symmetry.space_group_name_H-M   'P 1'
#
loop_
_entity.id
_entity.type
_entity.pdbx_description
1 polymer ?
#
loop_
_entity_poly.entity_id
_entity_poly.type
_entity_poly.pdbx_seq_one_letter_code
_entity_poly.pdbx_strand_id
1 'polypeptide(L)'
;MNNRRFQTLVIIICLTLITLLFLPSKVFAESEGNFQITYENAHEVFEKMSNEELNNFINNIATSYSNSKTSQTSILQTVSVEQYNSIQLAWLAAAQIARNYGYPCAATLVEFSVKNIPYSECGEGLFINKIRTISVYKDYISKLKSDSKIPNSITFSKSDNADLFYALHKVNIKSSKGLLSIYTITILDTFDFAYDNNYNDLFTNIVNNWAWLCQQTHVLHPISVIITLSEQ
;
A
#
# COMPACT_ATOMS: atom_id res chain seq x y z
N MET A 1 -46.38 18.34 -41.39
CA MET A 1 -44.93 18.36 -41.11
C MET A 1 -44.68 17.87 -39.69
N ASN A 2 -43.88 16.81 -39.55
CA ASN A 2 -43.06 16.40 -38.40
C ASN A 2 -43.65 15.92 -37.04
N ASN A 3 -44.83 15.31 -36.98
CA ASN A 3 -45.19 14.49 -35.79
C ASN A 3 -44.42 13.15 -35.73
N ARG A 4 -44.00 12.60 -36.88
CA ARG A 4 -43.19 11.37 -36.92
C ARG A 4 -41.76 11.61 -36.42
N ARG A 5 -41.16 12.78 -36.69
CA ARG A 5 -39.80 13.10 -36.22
C ARG A 5 -39.73 13.31 -34.70
N PHE A 6 -40.78 13.85 -34.08
CA PHE A 6 -40.86 14.02 -32.63
C PHE A 6 -41.03 12.67 -31.90
N GLN A 7 -41.84 11.76 -32.42
CA GLN A 7 -41.97 10.41 -31.86
C GLN A 7 -40.68 9.59 -31.99
N THR A 8 -39.96 9.70 -33.10
CA THR A 8 -38.66 9.03 -33.25
C THR A 8 -37.59 9.61 -32.31
N LEU A 9 -37.60 10.93 -32.04
CA LEU A 9 -36.64 11.56 -31.13
C LEU A 9 -36.87 11.16 -29.66
N VAL A 10 -38.14 11.06 -29.22
CA VAL A 10 -38.48 10.66 -27.84
C VAL A 10 -38.17 9.18 -27.59
N ILE A 11 -38.36 8.31 -28.59
CA ILE A 11 -38.00 6.89 -28.48
C ILE A 11 -36.47 6.70 -28.41
N ILE A 12 -35.70 7.47 -29.18
CA ILE A 12 -34.23 7.39 -29.14
C ILE A 12 -33.67 7.91 -27.80
N ILE A 13 -34.24 8.98 -27.23
CA ILE A 13 -33.81 9.50 -25.91
C ILE A 13 -34.19 8.52 -24.78
N CYS A 14 -35.32 7.83 -24.86
CA CYS A 14 -35.66 6.77 -23.91
C CYS A 14 -34.74 5.54 -24.04
N LEU A 15 -34.36 5.15 -25.26
CA LEU A 15 -33.46 4.00 -25.47
C LEU A 15 -32.00 4.27 -25.07
N THR A 16 -31.53 5.52 -25.12
CA THR A 16 -30.18 5.87 -24.64
C THR A 16 -30.12 6.13 -23.13
N LEU A 17 -31.24 6.48 -22.47
CA LEU A 17 -31.31 6.52 -21.00
C LEU A 17 -31.43 5.12 -20.38
N ILE A 18 -32.07 4.17 -21.07
CA ILE A 18 -32.22 2.79 -20.56
C ILE A 18 -30.90 2.01 -20.63
N THR A 19 -29.99 2.34 -21.56
CA THR A 19 -28.67 1.70 -21.63
C THR A 19 -27.63 2.27 -20.66
N LEU A 20 -27.91 3.41 -19.99
CA LEU A 20 -27.05 3.94 -18.93
C LEU A 20 -27.44 3.47 -17.51
N LEU A 21 -28.53 2.69 -17.38
CA LEU A 21 -29.02 2.13 -16.11
C LEU A 21 -28.78 0.61 -15.95
N PHE A 22 -28.01 0.02 -16.86
CA PHE A 22 -27.56 -1.38 -16.78
C PHE A 22 -26.04 -1.48 -16.92
N LEU A 23 -25.31 -0.76 -16.07
CA LEU A 23 -24.23 -1.48 -15.40
C LEU A 23 -24.93 -2.28 -14.31
N PRO A 24 -24.85 -3.62 -14.31
CA PRO A 24 -25.13 -4.33 -13.08
C PRO A 24 -24.11 -3.77 -12.08
N SER A 25 -24.59 -2.92 -11.16
CA SER A 25 -24.06 -2.97 -9.81
C SER A 25 -24.07 -4.45 -9.49
N LYS A 26 -22.89 -5.08 -9.47
CA LYS A 26 -22.72 -6.37 -8.81
C LYS A 26 -22.93 -6.07 -7.33
N VAL A 27 -24.20 -5.86 -6.96
CA VAL A 27 -24.74 -6.32 -5.70
C VAL A 27 -24.37 -7.80 -5.73
N PHE A 28 -23.36 -8.11 -4.92
CA PHE A 28 -22.87 -9.44 -4.69
C PHE A 28 -24.11 -10.25 -4.29
N ALA A 29 -24.64 -11.06 -5.22
CA ALA A 29 -25.66 -12.02 -4.90
C ALA A 29 -24.97 -13.04 -3.99
N GLU A 30 -25.20 -12.82 -2.69
CA GLU A 30 -24.81 -13.66 -1.58
C GLU A 30 -25.26 -15.10 -1.86
N SER A 31 -24.32 -15.98 -2.22
CA SER A 31 -24.49 -17.39 -1.85
C SER A 31 -23.98 -17.49 -0.42
N GLU A 32 -24.86 -17.85 0.51
CA GLU A 32 -24.61 -18.04 1.94
C GLU A 32 -23.52 -19.08 2.23
N GLY A 33 -22.28 -18.70 1.98
CA GLY A 33 -21.10 -19.18 2.66
C GLY A 33 -20.49 -17.94 3.29
N ASN A 34 -20.51 -17.87 4.62
CA ASN A 34 -20.01 -16.75 5.42
C ASN A 34 -18.63 -16.32 4.90
N PHE A 35 -18.57 -15.25 4.08
CA PHE A 35 -17.35 -14.83 3.41
C PHE A 35 -16.43 -14.19 4.45
N GLN A 36 -15.58 -15.02 5.04
CA GLN A 36 -14.60 -14.57 6.02
C GLN A 36 -13.42 -13.93 5.29
N ILE A 37 -13.12 -12.69 5.66
CA ILE A 37 -11.91 -12.04 5.21
C ILE A 37 -10.75 -12.72 5.92
N THR A 38 -9.87 -13.34 5.14
CA THR A 38 -8.66 -13.97 5.64
C THR A 38 -7.46 -13.20 5.13
N TYR A 39 -6.32 -13.46 5.75
CA TYR A 39 -5.07 -12.83 5.35
C TYR A 39 -4.70 -13.12 3.87
N GLU A 40 -5.08 -14.29 3.35
CA GLU A 40 -4.82 -14.69 1.96
C GLU A 40 -5.69 -13.95 0.94
N ASN A 41 -6.94 -13.63 1.28
CA ASN A 41 -7.89 -12.98 0.37
C ASN A 41 -8.06 -11.47 0.60
N ALA A 42 -7.48 -10.94 1.68
CA ALA A 42 -7.67 -9.55 2.12
C ALA A 42 -7.38 -8.52 1.02
N HIS A 43 -6.31 -8.71 0.24
CA HIS A 43 -5.95 -7.78 -0.84
C HIS A 43 -7.08 -7.63 -1.88
N GLU A 44 -7.59 -8.75 -2.42
CA GLU A 44 -8.64 -8.74 -3.45
C GLU A 44 -9.98 -8.19 -2.93
N VAL A 45 -10.21 -8.31 -1.63
CA VAL A 45 -11.43 -7.82 -0.96
C VAL A 45 -11.32 -6.33 -0.71
N PHE A 46 -10.21 -5.89 -0.10
CA PHE A 46 -9.98 -4.50 0.27
C PHE A 46 -9.82 -3.59 -0.93
N GLU A 47 -9.26 -4.06 -2.04
CA GLU A 47 -9.21 -3.29 -3.30
C GLU A 47 -10.59 -2.88 -3.83
N LYS A 48 -11.64 -3.62 -3.47
CA LYS A 48 -13.02 -3.35 -3.89
C LYS A 48 -13.79 -2.47 -2.89
N MET A 49 -13.22 -2.23 -1.71
CA MET A 49 -13.84 -1.42 -0.65
C MET A 49 -13.45 0.05 -0.79
N SER A 50 -14.38 0.93 -0.48
CA SER A 50 -14.13 2.36 -0.31
C SER A 50 -13.28 2.63 0.95
N ASN A 51 -12.65 3.80 1.00
CA ASN A 51 -11.90 4.22 2.19
C ASN A 51 -12.79 4.31 3.44
N GLU A 52 -14.09 4.60 3.30
CA GLU A 52 -15.03 4.61 4.42
C GLU A 52 -15.26 3.20 4.95
N GLU A 53 -15.51 2.23 4.07
CA GLU A 53 -15.68 0.81 4.44
C GLU A 53 -14.42 0.24 5.11
N LEU A 54 -13.23 0.53 4.55
CA LEU A 54 -11.95 0.12 5.14
C LEU A 54 -11.74 0.74 6.53
N ASN A 55 -12.05 2.01 6.70
CA ASN A 55 -11.96 2.69 7.98
C ASN A 55 -12.95 2.16 9.02
N ASN A 56 -14.18 1.83 8.60
CA ASN A 56 -15.17 1.19 9.45
C ASN A 56 -14.72 -0.22 9.86
N PHE A 57 -14.10 -0.97 8.95
CA PHE A 57 -13.51 -2.28 9.25
C PHE A 57 -12.44 -2.18 10.35
N ILE A 58 -11.50 -1.22 10.24
CA ILE A 58 -10.48 -0.96 11.26
C ILE A 58 -11.13 -0.57 12.61
N ASN A 59 -12.13 0.31 12.59
CA ASN A 59 -12.86 0.72 13.81
C ASN A 59 -13.51 -0.45 14.55
N ASN A 60 -14.12 -1.38 13.80
CA ASN A 60 -14.78 -2.54 14.37
C ASN A 60 -13.78 -3.47 15.07
N ILE A 61 -12.59 -3.65 14.48
CA ILE A 61 -11.50 -4.43 15.10
C ILE A 61 -11.00 -3.74 16.38
N ALA A 62 -10.71 -2.44 16.32
CA ALA A 62 -10.22 -1.68 17.48
C ALA A 62 -11.21 -1.69 18.66
N THR A 63 -12.52 -1.57 18.36
CA THR A 63 -13.60 -1.63 19.35
C THR A 63 -13.69 -3.02 19.98
N SER A 64 -13.68 -4.07 19.15
CA SER A 64 -13.74 -5.46 19.62
C SER A 64 -12.53 -5.83 20.48
N TYR A 65 -11.34 -5.36 20.09
CA TYR A 65 -10.10 -5.51 20.87
C TYR A 65 -10.21 -4.84 22.25
N SER A 66 -10.79 -3.65 22.31
CA SER A 66 -10.93 -2.90 23.56
C SER A 66 -11.93 -3.58 24.51
N ASN A 67 -13.04 -4.08 23.97
CA ASN A 67 -14.09 -4.77 24.73
C ASN A 67 -13.63 -6.13 25.28
N SER A 68 -12.76 -6.85 24.55
CA SER A 68 -12.18 -8.10 25.05
C SER A 68 -11.22 -7.85 26.21
N LYS A 69 -10.46 -6.75 26.18
CA LYS A 69 -9.51 -6.37 27.23
C LYS A 69 -10.20 -5.95 28.54
N THR A 70 -11.35 -5.27 28.49
CA THR A 70 -12.14 -4.91 29.69
C THR A 70 -12.81 -6.11 30.35
N SER A 71 -13.06 -7.17 29.59
CA SER A 71 -13.73 -8.39 30.09
C SER A 71 -12.76 -9.37 30.77
N GLN A 72 -11.44 -9.20 30.63
CA GLN A 72 -10.43 -10.11 31.17
C GLN A 72 -9.68 -9.49 32.36
N THR A 73 -10.06 -9.89 33.57
CA THR A 73 -9.33 -9.60 34.80
C THR A 73 -8.19 -10.61 34.98
N SER A 74 -6.95 -10.15 34.76
CA SER A 74 -5.67 -10.66 35.27
C SER A 74 -4.85 -11.71 34.47
N ILE A 75 -3.56 -11.36 34.32
CA ILE A 75 -2.30 -12.14 34.20
C ILE A 75 -1.99 -12.80 32.82
N LEU A 76 -0.91 -12.27 32.20
CA LEU A 76 -0.24 -12.69 30.96
C LEU A 76 -1.08 -12.54 29.68
N GLN A 77 -0.98 -11.36 29.04
CA GLN A 77 -1.54 -11.12 27.70
C GLN A 77 -0.72 -11.89 26.64
N THR A 78 -1.12 -13.12 26.34
CA THR A 78 -0.86 -13.70 25.02
C THR A 78 -2.02 -13.29 24.11
N VAL A 79 -1.73 -12.48 23.09
CA VAL A 79 -2.71 -12.14 22.04
C VAL A 79 -3.22 -13.46 21.45
N SER A 80 -4.55 -13.68 21.43
CA SER A 80 -5.09 -14.90 20.82
C SER A 80 -4.76 -14.93 19.32
N VAL A 81 -4.68 -16.12 18.72
CA VAL A 81 -4.42 -16.24 17.26
C VAL A 81 -5.45 -15.45 16.44
N GLU A 82 -6.72 -15.49 16.83
CA GLU A 82 -7.78 -14.71 16.20
C GLU A 82 -7.56 -13.20 16.32
N GLN A 83 -7.14 -12.73 17.50
CA GLN A 83 -6.85 -11.31 17.75
C GLN A 83 -5.62 -10.87 16.95
N TYR A 84 -4.57 -11.69 16.89
CA TYR A 84 -3.38 -11.45 16.08
C TYR A 84 -3.75 -11.32 14.60
N ASN A 85 -4.53 -12.27 14.07
CA ASN A 85 -5.00 -12.24 12.69
C ASN A 85 -5.86 -11.00 12.39
N SER A 86 -6.73 -10.59 13.32
CA SER A 86 -7.55 -9.38 13.14
C SER A 86 -6.71 -8.10 13.08
N ILE A 87 -5.65 -7.99 13.88
CA ILE A 87 -4.74 -6.84 13.84
C ILE A 87 -3.97 -6.82 12.53
N GLN A 88 -3.52 -7.97 12.02
CA GLN A 88 -2.92 -8.06 10.69
C GLN A 88 -3.87 -7.56 9.60
N LEU A 89 -5.14 -7.97 9.64
CA LEU A 89 -6.16 -7.47 8.70
C LEU A 89 -6.38 -5.96 8.81
N ALA A 90 -6.34 -5.38 10.02
CA ALA A 90 -6.44 -3.94 10.20
C ALA A 90 -5.25 -3.19 9.54
N TRP A 91 -4.03 -3.73 9.67
CA TRP A 91 -2.85 -3.18 8.97
C TRP A 91 -2.96 -3.28 7.45
N LEU A 92 -3.48 -4.40 6.93
CA LEU A 92 -3.72 -4.57 5.49
C LEU A 92 -4.80 -3.61 4.96
N ALA A 93 -5.86 -3.36 5.74
CA ALA A 93 -6.87 -2.35 5.40
C ALA A 93 -6.26 -0.93 5.39
N ALA A 94 -5.41 -0.60 6.37
CA ALA A 94 -4.70 0.67 6.41
C ALA A 94 -3.73 0.85 5.22
N ALA A 95 -3.03 -0.22 4.83
CA ALA A 95 -2.21 -0.25 3.63
C ALA A 95 -3.03 0.03 2.37
N GLN A 96 -4.22 -0.56 2.24
CA GLN A 96 -5.10 -0.27 1.11
C GLN A 96 -5.57 1.20 1.09
N ILE A 97 -5.91 1.78 2.25
CA ILE A 97 -6.22 3.21 2.33
C ILE A 97 -5.02 4.04 1.86
N ALA A 98 -3.81 3.76 2.35
CA ALA A 98 -2.60 4.44 1.92
C ALA A 98 -2.40 4.36 0.39
N ARG A 99 -2.60 3.17 -0.18
CA ARG A 99 -2.55 2.94 -1.64
C ARG A 99 -3.54 3.82 -2.38
N ASN A 100 -4.80 3.89 -1.92
CA ASN A 100 -5.85 4.73 -2.50
C ASN A 100 -5.52 6.24 -2.45
N TYR A 101 -4.74 6.67 -1.46
CA TYR A 101 -4.26 8.05 -1.33
C TYR A 101 -2.96 8.34 -2.11
N GLY A 102 -2.47 7.39 -2.92
CA GLY A 102 -1.28 7.59 -3.75
C GLY A 102 0.04 7.17 -3.09
N TYR A 103 -0.03 6.33 -2.05
CA TYR A 103 1.13 5.76 -1.34
C TYR A 103 1.30 4.25 -1.59
N PRO A 104 1.34 3.78 -2.85
CA PRO A 104 1.42 2.36 -3.15
C PRO A 104 2.75 1.72 -2.72
N CYS A 105 3.88 2.43 -2.69
CA CYS A 105 5.16 1.85 -2.23
C CYS A 105 5.10 1.54 -0.74
N ALA A 106 4.69 2.51 0.08
CA ALA A 106 4.57 2.33 1.52
C ALA A 106 3.54 1.25 1.87
N ALA A 107 2.38 1.26 1.20
CA ALA A 107 1.36 0.22 1.33
C ALA A 107 1.92 -1.18 1.05
N THR A 108 2.66 -1.34 -0.05
CA THR A 108 3.26 -2.63 -0.42
C THR A 108 4.22 -3.14 0.66
N LEU A 109 5.07 -2.30 1.25
CA LEU A 109 6.00 -2.77 2.29
C LEU A 109 5.28 -3.12 3.60
N VAL A 110 4.22 -2.40 3.97
CA VAL A 110 3.36 -2.79 5.09
C VAL A 110 2.75 -4.17 4.83
N GLU A 111 2.20 -4.42 3.64
CA GLU A 111 1.66 -5.73 3.28
C GLU A 111 2.72 -6.83 3.47
N PHE A 112 3.89 -6.68 2.85
CA PHE A 112 5.00 -7.65 2.96
C PHE A 112 5.49 -7.82 4.40
N SER A 113 5.48 -6.76 5.19
CA SER A 113 5.86 -6.77 6.60
C SER A 113 4.86 -7.57 7.44
N VAL A 114 3.55 -7.38 7.23
CA VAL A 114 2.50 -8.22 7.84
C VAL A 114 2.72 -9.69 7.47
N LYS A 115 3.18 -9.95 6.24
CA LYS A 115 3.45 -11.30 5.73
C LYS A 115 4.72 -11.94 6.28
N ASN A 116 5.60 -11.15 6.88
CA ASN A 116 6.98 -11.55 7.16
C ASN A 116 7.70 -12.11 5.92
N ILE A 117 7.51 -11.45 4.77
CA ILE A 117 8.13 -11.84 3.50
C ILE A 117 9.05 -10.71 3.05
N PRO A 118 10.33 -10.98 2.74
CA PRO A 118 11.22 -9.98 2.13
C PRO A 118 10.65 -9.43 0.83
N TYR A 119 10.85 -8.13 0.59
CA TYR A 119 10.48 -7.52 -0.68
C TYR A 119 11.66 -7.53 -1.64
N SER A 120 11.44 -8.02 -2.86
CA SER A 120 12.41 -7.92 -3.94
C SER A 120 11.75 -7.47 -5.23
N GLU A 121 12.36 -6.49 -5.90
CA GLU A 121 11.95 -6.00 -7.22
C GLU A 121 13.14 -6.02 -8.18
N CYS A 122 12.94 -6.48 -9.42
CA CYS A 122 13.97 -6.54 -10.44
C CYS A 122 13.44 -6.09 -11.80
N GLY A 123 14.18 -5.22 -12.49
CA GLY A 123 13.84 -4.78 -13.85
C GLY A 123 12.87 -3.60 -13.87
N GLU A 124 11.59 -3.86 -14.12
CA GLU A 124 10.52 -2.85 -14.09
C GLU A 124 9.57 -3.17 -12.94
N GLY A 125 9.15 -2.15 -12.19
CA GLY A 125 8.21 -2.35 -11.10
C GLY A 125 7.89 -1.07 -10.34
N LEU A 126 7.11 -1.21 -9.27
CA LEU A 126 6.50 -0.10 -8.56
C LEU A 126 7.56 0.86 -8.00
N PHE A 127 8.57 0.33 -7.32
CA PHE A 127 9.64 1.13 -6.74
C PHE A 127 10.58 1.67 -7.80
N ILE A 128 11.00 0.84 -8.75
CA ILE A 128 11.95 1.23 -9.80
C ILE A 128 11.37 2.38 -10.63
N ASN A 129 10.10 2.30 -10.99
CA ASN A 129 9.42 3.35 -11.75
C ASN A 129 9.40 4.68 -11.00
N LYS A 130 9.24 4.68 -9.67
CA LYS A 130 9.30 5.90 -8.87
C LYS A 130 10.74 6.39 -8.67
N ILE A 131 11.67 5.49 -8.33
CA ILE A 131 13.09 5.82 -8.07
C ILE A 131 13.75 6.44 -9.30
N ARG A 132 13.41 6.01 -10.52
CA ARG A 132 13.95 6.63 -11.74
C ARG A 132 13.53 8.08 -11.95
N THR A 133 12.44 8.52 -11.33
CA THR A 133 11.89 9.87 -11.55
C THR A 133 12.53 10.94 -10.66
N ILE A 134 13.07 10.55 -9.50
CA ILE A 134 13.57 11.46 -8.46
C ILE A 134 14.98 11.99 -8.75
N SER A 135 15.23 13.22 -8.31
CA SER A 135 16.45 14.00 -8.56
C SER A 135 17.71 13.34 -7.97
N VAL A 136 17.65 12.90 -6.71
CA VAL A 136 18.80 12.29 -6.00
C VAL A 136 19.32 11.04 -6.70
N TYR A 137 18.41 10.24 -7.28
CA TYR A 137 18.80 9.06 -8.04
C TYR A 137 19.37 9.42 -9.42
N LYS A 138 18.77 10.38 -10.13
CA LYS A 138 19.32 10.88 -11.40
C LYS A 138 20.72 11.47 -11.25
N ASP A 139 20.98 12.18 -10.15
CA ASP A 139 22.31 12.69 -9.80
C ASP A 139 23.29 11.53 -9.52
N TYR A 140 22.86 10.52 -8.77
CA TYR A 140 23.65 9.30 -8.55
C TYR A 140 24.09 8.65 -9.88
N ILE A 141 23.17 8.48 -10.83
CA ILE A 141 23.48 7.90 -12.14
C ILE A 141 24.40 8.79 -12.97
N SER A 142 24.20 10.12 -12.92
CA SER A 142 25.08 11.07 -13.62
C SER A 142 26.52 11.01 -13.09
N LYS A 143 26.69 10.90 -11.78
CA LYS A 143 28.01 10.71 -11.13
C LYS A 143 28.63 9.36 -11.47
N LEU A 144 27.83 8.30 -11.47
CA LEU A 144 28.28 6.97 -11.85
C LEU A 144 28.81 6.93 -13.29
N LYS A 145 28.09 7.56 -14.23
CA LYS A 145 28.48 7.60 -15.65
C LYS A 145 29.69 8.48 -15.96
N SER A 146 29.99 9.45 -15.10
CA SER A 146 31.14 10.36 -15.24
C SER A 146 32.39 9.88 -14.50
N ASP A 147 32.38 8.64 -13.99
CA ASP A 147 33.45 8.07 -13.14
C ASP A 147 33.80 8.98 -11.94
N SER A 148 32.80 9.72 -11.43
CA SER A 148 32.93 10.57 -10.25
C SER A 148 32.80 9.77 -8.97
N LYS A 149 33.22 10.36 -7.84
CA LYS A 149 32.97 9.78 -6.51
C LYS A 149 31.47 9.65 -6.26
N ILE A 150 30.99 8.40 -6.14
CA ILE A 150 29.60 8.08 -5.83
C ILE A 150 29.39 7.85 -4.32
N PRO A 151 28.20 8.19 -3.79
CA PRO A 151 27.86 7.87 -2.41
C PRO A 151 27.49 6.38 -2.27
N ASN A 152 27.64 5.82 -1.06
CA ASN A 152 27.21 4.44 -0.75
C ASN A 152 25.76 4.37 -0.24
N SER A 153 25.09 5.51 -0.11
CA SER A 153 23.70 5.61 0.35
C SER A 153 22.99 6.78 -0.32
N ILE A 154 21.69 6.66 -0.53
CA ILE A 154 20.80 7.77 -0.92
C ILE A 154 19.67 7.90 0.10
N THR A 155 19.20 9.12 0.31
CA THR A 155 18.07 9.41 1.20
C THR A 155 16.96 10.02 0.36
N PHE A 156 15.76 9.47 0.47
CA PHE A 156 14.58 10.05 -0.16
C PHE A 156 13.95 11.02 0.83
N SER A 157 13.78 12.28 0.43
CA SER A 157 13.09 13.26 1.27
C SER A 157 11.59 13.25 0.95
N LYS A 158 10.77 13.61 1.95
CA LYS A 158 9.32 13.76 1.76
C LYS A 158 8.96 14.74 0.63
N SER A 159 9.76 15.79 0.44
CA SER A 159 9.60 16.75 -0.66
C SER A 159 9.93 16.20 -2.04
N ASP A 160 10.84 15.23 -2.13
CA ASP A 160 11.17 14.59 -3.42
C ASP A 160 10.09 13.60 -3.83
N ASN A 161 9.70 12.73 -2.89
CA ASN A 161 8.61 11.77 -3.07
C ASN A 161 8.12 11.27 -1.71
N ALA A 162 6.92 11.67 -1.30
CA ALA A 162 6.38 11.29 -0.01
C ALA A 162 6.15 9.76 0.12
N ASP A 163 5.77 9.07 -0.95
CA ASP A 163 5.55 7.62 -0.92
C ASP A 163 6.86 6.85 -0.77
N LEU A 164 7.90 7.22 -1.51
CA LEU A 164 9.22 6.65 -1.29
C LEU A 164 9.76 7.03 0.09
N PHE A 165 9.54 8.24 0.60
CA PHE A 165 9.96 8.61 1.95
C PHE A 165 9.36 7.71 3.03
N TYR A 166 8.07 7.36 2.94
CA TYR A 166 7.42 6.44 3.88
C TYR A 166 7.78 4.97 3.68
N ALA A 167 8.27 4.60 2.50
CA ALA A 167 8.61 3.22 2.17
C ALA A 167 10.11 2.92 2.36
N LEU A 168 10.95 3.87 1.98
CA LEU A 168 12.40 3.79 1.89
C LEU A 168 12.98 5.08 2.47
N HIS A 169 13.67 5.02 3.60
CA HIS A 169 14.23 6.21 4.21
C HIS A 169 15.62 6.53 3.63
N LYS A 170 16.64 5.97 4.27
CA LYS A 170 18.04 6.05 3.84
C LYS A 170 18.49 4.67 3.43
N VAL A 171 18.56 4.46 2.12
CA VAL A 171 18.90 3.17 1.53
C VAL A 171 20.39 3.09 1.25
N ASN A 172 20.95 1.89 1.39
CA ASN A 172 22.27 1.60 0.87
C ASN A 172 22.17 1.37 -0.64
N ILE A 173 23.10 1.92 -1.41
CA ILE A 173 23.13 1.76 -2.86
C ILE A 173 24.49 1.22 -3.30
N LYS A 174 24.46 0.24 -4.20
CA LYS A 174 25.62 -0.37 -4.82
C LYS A 174 25.45 -0.34 -6.33
N SER A 175 26.56 -0.24 -7.04
CA SER A 175 26.56 -0.30 -8.50
C SER A 175 27.75 -1.08 -9.04
N SER A 176 27.52 -1.82 -10.13
CA SER A 176 28.58 -2.49 -10.88
C SER A 176 28.42 -2.22 -12.37
N LYS A 177 29.53 -1.96 -13.06
CA LYS A 177 29.57 -1.78 -14.51
C LYS A 177 29.71 -3.13 -15.20
N GLY A 178 28.74 -3.49 -16.02
CA GLY A 178 28.72 -4.68 -16.87
C GLY A 178 29.24 -4.39 -18.28
N LEU A 179 28.95 -5.33 -19.19
CA LEU A 179 29.26 -5.20 -20.62
C LEU A 179 28.44 -4.07 -21.25
N LEU A 180 28.96 -3.48 -22.33
CA LEU A 180 28.29 -2.43 -23.12
C LEU A 180 27.84 -1.19 -22.32
N SER A 181 28.59 -0.85 -21.26
CA SER A 181 28.29 0.29 -20.37
C SER A 181 26.94 0.19 -19.66
N ILE A 182 26.41 -1.02 -19.50
CA ILE A 182 25.22 -1.26 -18.68
C ILE A 182 25.66 -1.27 -17.22
N TYR A 183 25.00 -0.48 -16.38
CA TYR A 183 25.21 -0.46 -14.94
C TYR A 183 24.09 -1.23 -14.26
N THR A 184 24.45 -2.19 -13.42
CA THR A 184 23.53 -2.82 -12.47
C THR A 184 23.57 -2.03 -11.18
N ILE A 185 22.41 -1.56 -10.75
CA ILE A 185 22.23 -0.82 -9.50
C ILE A 185 21.42 -1.68 -8.54
N THR A 186 21.89 -1.80 -7.31
CA THR A 186 21.21 -2.52 -6.24
C THR A 186 20.99 -1.58 -5.06
N ILE A 187 19.72 -1.37 -4.73
CA ILE A 187 19.26 -0.60 -3.58
C ILE A 187 18.86 -1.60 -2.49
N LEU A 188 19.34 -1.38 -1.28
CA LEU A 188 19.16 -2.24 -0.11
C LEU A 188 18.63 -1.41 1.04
N ASP A 189 17.54 -1.88 1.65
CA ASP A 189 16.95 -1.28 2.84
C ASP A 189 16.42 -2.36 3.80
N THR A 190 16.08 -1.95 5.02
CA THR A 190 15.30 -2.73 5.98
C THR A 190 14.09 -1.93 6.37
N PHE A 191 12.91 -2.39 5.97
CA PHE A 191 11.66 -1.76 6.38
C PHE A 191 11.30 -2.25 7.79
N ASP A 192 11.44 -1.35 8.76
CA ASP A 192 11.06 -1.58 10.17
C ASP A 192 10.11 -0.46 10.62
N PHE A 193 8.81 -0.73 10.49
CA PHE A 193 7.78 0.24 10.85
C PHE A 193 7.80 0.62 12.33
N ALA A 194 8.18 -0.30 13.23
CA ALA A 194 8.15 -0.06 14.68
C ALA A 194 9.25 0.92 15.10
N TYR A 195 10.42 0.84 14.45
CA TYR A 195 11.52 1.76 14.66
C TYR A 195 11.24 3.16 14.09
N ASP A 196 10.56 3.24 12.96
CA ASP A 196 10.33 4.50 12.22
C ASP A 196 8.97 5.17 12.51
N ASN A 197 8.24 4.78 13.57
CA ASN A 197 6.85 5.18 13.80
C ASN A 197 6.60 6.68 14.14
N ASN A 198 7.63 7.54 14.09
CA ASN A 198 7.55 8.95 14.44
C ASN A 198 6.98 9.82 13.29
N TYR A 199 5.93 9.29 12.66
CA TYR A 199 5.20 9.92 11.57
C TYR A 199 4.18 10.88 12.19
N ASN A 200 4.56 12.15 12.39
CA ASN A 200 3.69 13.26 12.79
C ASN A 200 2.61 13.59 11.72
N ASP A 201 2.03 12.57 11.10
CA ASP A 201 1.83 12.52 9.65
C ASP A 201 0.42 12.14 9.21
N LEU A 202 0.12 12.63 8.00
CA LEU A 202 -0.86 12.20 7.00
C LEU A 202 -1.80 11.04 7.39
N PHE A 203 -1.26 9.88 7.78
CA PHE A 203 -2.02 8.70 8.16
C PHE A 203 -2.99 8.94 9.34
N THR A 204 -2.68 9.87 10.24
CA THR A 204 -3.58 10.31 11.32
C THR A 204 -4.91 10.87 10.79
N ASN A 205 -4.92 11.40 9.56
CA ASN A 205 -6.08 12.08 8.97
C ASN A 205 -6.85 11.17 8.01
N ILE A 206 -6.27 10.05 7.56
CA ILE A 206 -6.88 9.17 6.55
C ILE A 206 -7.20 7.77 7.07
N VAL A 207 -6.56 7.33 8.17
CA VAL A 207 -6.81 6.05 8.83
C VAL A 207 -7.46 6.29 10.20
N ASN A 208 -8.66 5.76 10.39
CA ASN A 208 -9.32 5.81 11.69
C ASN A 208 -8.59 4.94 12.70
N ASN A 209 -8.61 5.35 13.98
CA ASN A 209 -7.91 4.65 15.06
C ASN A 209 -6.40 4.46 14.79
N TRP A 210 -5.78 5.35 14.02
CA TRP A 210 -4.34 5.29 13.70
C TRP A 210 -3.47 5.15 14.96
N ALA A 211 -3.76 5.93 16.01
CA ALA A 211 -3.03 5.85 17.27
C ALA A 211 -3.13 4.47 17.94
N TRP A 212 -4.28 3.80 17.86
CA TRP A 212 -4.44 2.42 18.34
C TRP A 212 -3.64 1.45 17.47
N LEU A 213 -3.70 1.60 16.14
CA LEU A 213 -2.98 0.74 15.20
C LEU A 213 -1.46 0.82 15.43
N CYS A 214 -0.91 2.02 15.64
CA CYS A 214 0.49 2.24 16.00
C CYS A 214 0.92 1.59 17.34
N GLN A 215 -0.01 1.26 18.23
CA GLN A 215 0.29 0.47 19.43
C GLN A 215 0.34 -1.03 19.15
N GLN A 216 -0.19 -1.47 18.00
CA GLN A 216 -0.25 -2.86 17.57
C GLN A 216 0.79 -3.19 16.48
N THR A 217 1.98 -2.59 16.53
CA THR A 217 3.05 -2.85 15.56
C THR A 217 3.72 -4.22 15.73
N HIS A 218 3.43 -4.94 16.82
CA HIS A 218 3.99 -6.27 17.09
C HIS A 218 3.60 -7.34 16.06
N VAL A 219 2.61 -7.09 15.19
CA VAL A 219 2.26 -7.98 14.08
C VAL A 219 3.02 -7.66 12.79
N LEU A 220 3.79 -6.57 12.77
CA LEU A 220 4.65 -6.16 11.67
C LEU A 220 6.06 -6.68 11.91
N HIS A 221 6.65 -7.24 10.86
CA HIS A 221 8.01 -7.78 10.92
C HIS A 221 8.97 -6.87 10.19
N PRO A 222 10.17 -6.61 10.74
CA PRO A 222 11.25 -6.01 9.97
C PRO A 222 11.56 -6.89 8.76
N ILE A 223 11.51 -6.32 7.55
CA ILE A 223 11.76 -7.06 6.32
C ILE A 223 12.91 -6.44 5.52
N SER A 224 13.71 -7.31 4.90
CA SER A 224 14.70 -6.89 3.91
C SER A 224 14.03 -6.42 2.63
N VAL A 225 14.52 -5.32 2.08
CA VAL A 225 14.04 -4.74 0.82
C VAL A 225 15.21 -4.67 -0.16
N ILE A 226 15.08 -5.32 -1.31
CA ILE A 226 16.10 -5.37 -2.36
C ILE A 226 15.50 -4.93 -3.69
N ILE A 227 16.03 -3.85 -4.26
CA ILE A 227 15.56 -3.34 -5.55
C ILE A 227 16.76 -3.35 -6.50
N THR A 228 16.65 -4.11 -7.59
CA THR A 228 17.71 -4.24 -8.59
C THR A 228 17.24 -3.72 -9.94
N LEU A 229 18.00 -2.84 -10.55
CA LEU A 229 17.63 -2.22 -11.82
C LEU A 229 18.86 -2.00 -12.69
N SER A 230 18.62 -1.86 -13.99
CA SER A 230 19.67 -1.61 -14.99
C SER A 230 19.54 -0.21 -15.57
N GLU A 231 20.68 0.42 -15.78
CA GLU A 231 20.80 1.73 -16.44
C GLU A 231 21.85 1.65 -17.55
N GLN A 232 21.61 2.37 -18.65
CA GLN A 232 22.54 2.49 -19.77
C GLN A 232 22.92 3.96 -19.95
#